data_AF-A0A8J2Q4D2-F1
#
_entry.id   AF-A0A8J2Q4D2-F1
#
_cell.length_a   1.000
_cell.length_b   1.000
_cell.length_c   1.000
_cell.angle_alpha   90.00
_cell.angle_beta   90.00
_cell.angle_gamma   90.00
#
_symmetry.space_group_name_H-M   'P 1'
#
loop_
_entity.id
_entity.type
_entity.pdbx_description
1 polymer ?
#
loop_
_entity_poly.entity_id
_entity_poly.type
_entity_poly.pdbx_seq_one_letter_code
_entity_poly.pdbx_strand_id
1 'polypeptide(L)'
;RAGVEKAIILALLAELKTLIYLGKHVNIIQIIGACTEFLRHGQVYVMVEYCAGGSLGSFLRKNADTFQSNRPSGIEVSQNTTPEIYSFGDYELPFNITNL
;
A
#
# COMPACT_ATOMS: atom_id res chain seq x y z
N ARG A 1 -18.03 -19.86 2.04
CA ARG A 1 -17.76 -18.43 2.36
C ARG A 1 -16.76 -18.29 3.52
N ALA A 2 -17.00 -18.90 4.69
CA ALA A 2 -16.09 -18.85 5.86
C ALA A 2 -14.64 -19.34 5.64
N GLY A 3 -14.41 -20.28 4.71
CA GLY A 3 -13.05 -20.76 4.40
C GLY A 3 -12.16 -19.72 3.70
N VAL A 4 -12.75 -18.80 2.94
CA VAL A 4 -12.03 -17.76 2.18
C VAL A 4 -11.52 -16.67 3.12
N GLU A 5 -12.34 -16.23 4.08
CA GLU A 5 -11.96 -15.23 5.09
C GLU A 5 -10.78 -15.70 5.94
N LYS A 6 -10.78 -16.98 6.35
CA LYS A 6 -9.66 -17.58 7.06
C LYS A 6 -8.37 -17.59 6.22
N ALA A 7 -8.48 -17.87 4.92
CA ALA A 7 -7.32 -17.87 4.02
C ALA A 7 -6.72 -16.46 3.85
N ILE A 8 -7.56 -15.43 3.75
CA ILE A 8 -7.12 -14.02 3.67
C ILE A 8 -6.33 -13.62 4.92
N ILE A 9 -6.85 -13.94 6.10
CA ILE A 9 -6.17 -13.60 7.37
C ILE A 9 -4.84 -14.35 7.48
N LEU A 10 -4.78 -15.61 7.09
CA LEU A 10 -3.53 -16.38 7.09
C LEU A 10 -2.49 -15.81 6.11
N ALA A 11 -2.92 -15.34 4.94
CA ALA A 11 -2.04 -14.66 3.99
C ALA A 11 -1.48 -13.36 4.61
N LEU A 12 -2.34 -12.54 5.22
CA LEU A 12 -1.93 -11.31 5.91
C LEU A 12 -0.94 -11.60 7.05
N LEU A 13 -1.16 -12.64 7.84
CA LEU A 13 -0.23 -13.03 8.92
C LEU A 13 1.12 -13.52 8.38
N ALA A 14 1.13 -14.21 7.24
CA ALA A 14 2.37 -14.65 6.60
C ALA A 14 3.19 -13.47 6.05
N GLU A 15 2.53 -12.50 5.42
CA GLU A 15 3.16 -11.25 4.99
C GLU A 15 3.68 -10.45 6.19
N LEU A 16 2.87 -10.29 7.24
CA LEU A 16 3.26 -9.62 8.48
C LEU A 16 4.50 -10.26 9.10
N LYS A 17 4.56 -11.60 9.16
CA LYS A 17 5.72 -12.34 9.68
C LYS A 17 6.97 -12.08 8.84
N THR A 18 6.82 -11.97 7.52
CA THR A 18 7.91 -11.66 6.60
C THR A 18 8.45 -10.25 6.84
N LEU A 19 7.57 -9.26 6.96
CA LEU A 19 7.96 -7.88 7.25
C LEU A 19 8.63 -7.72 8.63
N ILE A 20 8.16 -8.44 9.66
CA ILE A 20 8.81 -8.49 10.98
C ILE A 20 10.22 -9.08 10.86
N TYR A 21 10.39 -10.14 10.07
CA TYR A 21 11.69 -10.79 9.87
C TYR A 21 12.69 -9.89 9.13
N LEU A 22 12.24 -9.13 8.14
CA LEU A 22 13.07 -8.16 7.41
C LEU A 22 13.58 -7.03 8.33
N GLY A 23 12.76 -6.63 9.32
CA GLY A 23 13.10 -5.58 10.27
C GLY A 23 13.14 -4.19 9.64
N LYS A 24 13.91 -3.29 10.25
CA LYS A 24 13.97 -1.88 9.85
C LYS A 24 14.90 -1.65 8.67
N HIS A 25 14.38 -1.01 7.62
CA HIS A 25 15.18 -0.57 6.48
C HIS A 25 14.59 0.71 5.86
N VAL A 26 15.44 1.62 5.37
CA VAL A 26 15.01 2.94 4.87
C VAL A 26 14.11 2.88 3.62
N ASN A 27 14.21 1.79 2.85
CA ASN A 27 13.44 1.58 1.61
C ASN A 27 12.34 0.53 1.75
N ILE A 28 12.02 0.08 2.97
CA ILE A 28 10.95 -0.89 3.25
C ILE A 28 10.03 -0.26 4.29
N ILE A 29 8.73 -0.41 4.10
CA ILE A 29 7.74 0.10 5.06
C ILE A 29 8.01 -0.49 6.44
N GLN A 30 8.28 0.37 7.41
CA GLN A 30 8.49 -0.02 8.80
C GLN A 30 7.19 -0.45 9.48
N ILE A 31 7.19 -1.63 10.10
CA ILE A 31 6.13 -2.02 11.04
C ILE A 31 6.38 -1.36 12.39
N ILE A 32 5.35 -0.70 12.92
CA ILE A 32 5.34 -0.16 14.27
C ILE A 32 4.81 -1.23 15.24
N GLY A 33 3.78 -1.97 14.85
CA GLY A 33 3.23 -3.07 15.64
C GLY A 33 2.06 -3.79 14.97
N ALA A 34 1.52 -4.78 15.65
CA ALA A 34 0.30 -5.47 15.23
C ALA A 34 -0.53 -5.92 16.44
N CYS A 35 -1.84 -5.89 16.31
CA CYS A 35 -2.78 -6.43 17.29
C CYS A 35 -3.47 -7.66 16.69
N THR A 36 -3.23 -8.82 17.33
CA THR A 36 -3.73 -10.14 16.91
C THR A 36 -4.73 -10.72 17.91
N GLU A 37 -5.10 -9.96 18.94
CA GLU A 37 -6.04 -10.39 19.99
C GLU A 37 -7.43 -10.76 19.42
N PHE A 38 -7.83 -10.09 18.34
CA PHE A 38 -9.14 -10.26 17.70
C PHE A 38 -9.17 -11.33 16.60
N LEU A 39 -8.16 -12.18 16.49
CA LEU A 39 -8.09 -13.24 15.46
C LEU A 39 -9.29 -14.20 15.50
N ARG A 40 -9.84 -14.49 16.68
CA ARG A 40 -11.04 -15.33 16.84
C ARG A 40 -12.28 -14.71 16.20
N HIS A 41 -12.30 -13.39 16.05
CA HIS A 41 -13.34 -12.63 15.36
C HIS A 41 -13.00 -12.37 13.89
N GLY A 42 -11.91 -12.95 13.39
CA GLY A 42 -11.47 -12.77 12.01
C GLY A 42 -10.80 -11.42 11.74
N GLN A 43 -10.27 -10.75 12.77
CA GLN A 43 -9.71 -9.41 12.66
C GLN A 43 -8.23 -9.38 13.08
N VAL A 44 -7.44 -8.59 12.34
CA VAL A 44 -6.03 -8.29 12.62
C VAL A 44 -5.79 -6.82 12.30
N TYR A 45 -5.10 -6.13 13.20
CA TYR A 45 -4.68 -4.75 12.96
C TYR A 45 -3.16 -4.70 12.81
N VAL A 46 -2.68 -4.01 11.79
CA VAL A 46 -1.24 -3.81 11.54
C VAL A 46 -0.99 -2.30 11.48
N MET A 47 -0.05 -1.83 12.30
CA MET A 47 0.40 -0.45 12.32
C MET A 47 1.76 -0.37 11.64
N VAL A 48 1.85 0.51 10.64
CA VAL A 48 3.05 0.76 9.86
C VAL A 48 3.37 2.25 9.84
N GLU A 49 4.56 2.62 9.41
CA GLU A 49 4.89 4.02 9.19
C GLU A 49 3.95 4.69 8.18
N TYR A 50 3.67 5.97 8.42
CA TYR A 50 2.83 6.75 7.54
C TYR A 50 3.66 7.37 6.40
N CYS A 51 3.33 6.99 5.17
CA CYS A 51 3.92 7.55 3.96
C CYS A 51 3.08 8.71 3.43
N ALA A 52 3.43 9.94 3.79
CA ALA A 52 2.69 11.14 3.38
C ALA A 52 2.56 11.33 1.85
N GLY A 53 3.51 10.79 1.07
CA GLY A 53 3.48 10.82 -0.40
C GLY A 53 2.56 9.77 -1.04
N GLY A 54 2.00 8.85 -0.26
CA GLY A 54 1.17 7.75 -0.76
C GLY A 54 1.94 6.78 -1.67
N SER A 55 1.23 6.16 -2.62
CA SER A 55 1.85 5.24 -3.57
C SER A 55 2.64 5.97 -4.65
N LEU A 56 3.82 5.44 -4.97
CA LEU A 56 4.70 6.00 -6.01
C LEU A 56 3.98 6.13 -7.35
N GLY A 57 3.15 5.15 -7.74
CA GLY A 57 2.39 5.21 -8.98
C GLY A 57 1.41 6.39 -9.02
N SER A 58 0.76 6.72 -7.90
CA SER A 58 -0.15 7.87 -7.82
C SER A 58 0.63 9.19 -7.80
N PHE A 59 1.76 9.22 -7.11
CA PHE A 59 2.68 10.36 -7.14
C PHE A 59 3.17 10.66 -8.55
N LEU A 60 3.61 9.65 -9.30
CA LEU A 60 4.09 9.81 -10.67
C LEU A 60 2.98 10.27 -11.62
N ARG A 61 1.78 9.69 -11.51
CA ARG A 61 0.61 10.12 -12.32
C ARG A 61 0.24 11.58 -12.04
N LYS A 62 0.20 11.99 -10.76
CA LYS A 62 -0.14 13.37 -10.37
C LYS A 62 0.85 14.41 -10.90
N ASN A 63 2.11 14.03 -11.06
CA ASN A 63 3.18 14.93 -11.50
C ASN A 63 3.62 14.66 -12.96
N ALA A 64 2.80 13.92 -13.75
CA ALA A 64 3.16 13.50 -15.09
C ALA A 64 3.55 14.68 -16.00
N ASP A 65 2.83 15.80 -15.91
CA ASP A 65 3.11 16.99 -16.73
C ASP A 65 4.45 17.65 -16.37
N THR A 66 4.80 17.65 -15.09
CA THR A 66 6.11 18.17 -14.61
C THR A 66 7.26 17.31 -15.15
N PHE A 67 7.07 15.98 -15.19
CA PHE A 67 8.08 15.07 -15.74
C PHE A 67 8.15 15.11 -17.28
N GLN A 68 7.03 15.38 -17.96
CA GLN A 68 7.00 15.54 -19.42
C GLN A 68 7.63 16.85 -19.88
N SER A 69 7.53 17.92 -19.09
CA SER A 69 8.13 19.22 -19.42
C SER A 69 9.67 19.21 -19.47
N ASN A 70 10.32 18.21 -18.87
CA ASN A 70 11.79 18.05 -18.89
C ASN A 70 12.28 17.11 -20.01
N ARG A 71 11.42 16.77 -20.96
CA ARG A 71 11.76 15.89 -22.07
C ARG A 71 12.66 16.65 -23.05
N PRO A 72 13.91 16.21 -23.30
CA PRO A 72 14.70 16.78 -24.38
C PRO A 72 13.93 16.60 -25.70
N SER A 73 13.82 17.68 -26.46
CA SER A 73 12.96 17.86 -27.64
C SER A 73 13.38 17.00 -28.84
N GLY A 74 13.31 15.67 -28.70
CA GLY A 74 13.69 14.75 -29.78
C GLY A 74 13.42 13.26 -29.55
N ILE A 75 12.72 12.89 -28.47
CA ILE A 75 12.26 11.51 -28.28
C ILE A 75 10.74 11.54 -28.44
N GLU A 76 10.13 10.57 -29.13
CA GLU A 76 8.68 10.29 -29.15
C GLU A 76 8.45 8.96 -28.41
N VAL A 77 7.54 8.94 -27.43
CA VAL A 77 7.20 7.75 -26.65
C VAL A 77 5.73 7.50 -26.94
N SER A 78 5.47 6.35 -27.57
CA SER A 78 4.13 5.83 -27.85
C SER A 78 3.28 5.83 -26.57
N GLN A 79 2.13 6.50 -26.58
CA GLN A 79 1.23 6.71 -25.43
C GLN A 79 0.37 5.47 -25.10
N ASN A 80 0.83 4.26 -25.42
CA ASN A 80 -0.03 3.07 -25.49
C ASN A 80 0.00 2.21 -24.22
N THR A 81 0.29 2.78 -23.05
CA THR A 81 0.22 2.01 -21.80
C THR A 81 -0.81 2.63 -20.88
N THR A 82 -2.08 2.28 -21.12
CA THR A 82 -3.13 2.40 -20.11
C THR A 82 -2.65 1.67 -18.85
N PRO A 83 -2.46 2.36 -17.71
CA PRO A 83 -2.24 1.66 -16.46
C PRO A 83 -3.58 1.02 -16.08
N GLU A 84 -3.65 -0.31 -16.04
CA GLU A 84 -4.76 -1.01 -15.39
C GLU A 84 -4.89 -0.44 -13.98
N ILE A 85 -6.00 0.28 -13.75
CA ILE A 85 -6.37 0.78 -12.44
C ILE A 85 -6.83 -0.46 -11.65
N TYR A 86 -5.94 -1.04 -10.86
CA TYR A 86 -6.34 -1.94 -9.79
C TYR A 86 -7.00 -1.07 -8.71
N SER A 87 -8.32 -0.87 -8.84
CA SER A 87 -9.13 -0.34 -7.75
C SER A 87 -9.14 -1.37 -6.62
N PHE A 88 -8.24 -1.20 -5.65
CA PHE A 88 -8.43 -1.80 -4.34
C PHE A 88 -9.53 -1.01 -3.64
N GLY A 89 -10.62 -1.71 -3.34
CA GLY A 89 -11.95 -1.14 -3.10
C GLY A 89 -12.03 -0.01 -2.08
N ASP A 90 -13.15 0.71 -2.18
CA ASP A 90 -13.55 1.82 -1.32
C ASP A 90 -13.75 1.38 0.15
N TYR A 91 -12.67 1.05 0.85
CA TYR A 91 -12.66 0.92 2.30
C TYR A 91 -12.32 2.28 2.90
N GLU A 92 -13.34 3.10 3.13
CA GLU A 92 -13.21 4.19 4.10
C GLU A 92 -12.78 3.59 5.45
N LEU A 93 -11.60 3.97 5.92
CA LEU A 93 -11.10 3.54 7.23
C LEU A 93 -12.00 4.16 8.32
N PRO A 94 -12.51 3.37 9.29
CA PRO A 94 -13.34 3.90 10.37
C PRO A 94 -12.58 4.73 11.42
N PHE A 95 -11.29 5.04 11.18
CA PHE A 95 -10.47 5.80 12.13
C PHE A 95 -9.79 6.98 11.44
N ASN A 96 -10.19 8.18 11.86
CA ASN A 96 -9.61 9.45 11.45
C ASN A 96 -8.23 9.64 12.10
N ILE A 97 -7.17 9.56 11.30
CA ILE A 97 -5.76 9.70 11.74
C ILE A 97 -5.35 11.14 12.08
N THR A 98 -6.27 12.11 11.99
CA THR A 98 -5.95 13.54 12.22
C THR A 98 -5.89 13.94 13.70
N ASN A 99 -6.05 13.01 14.64
CA ASN A 99 -5.93 13.29 16.09
C ASN A 99 -4.99 12.28 16.79
N LEU A 100 -3.70 12.36 16.47
CA LEU A 100 -2.61 11.84 17.32
C LEU A 100 -1.59 12.95 17.56
#